data_AF-A0A0F5FYY6-F1
#
_entry.id   AF-A0A0F5FYY6-F1
#
_cell.length_a   1.000
_cell.length_b   1.000
_cell.length_c   1.000
_cell.angle_alpha   90.00
_cell.angle_beta   90.00
_cell.angle_gamma   90.00
#
_symmetry.space_group_name_H-M   'P 1'
#
loop_
_entity.id
_entity.type
_entity.pdbx_description
1 polymer ?
#
loop_
_entity_poly.entity_id
_entity_poly.type
_entity_poly.pdbx_seq_one_letter_code
_entity_poly.pdbx_strand_id
1 'polypeptide(L)'
;MAPIADMTGYLPHERRRASWRGRSGRAYVMAGENLERFALAEGALYLIAKGNLVLWVGSAGDLVADPMSRTRFRLALDCADRVFRVEEPEGEDAHMATVWDLEGAEPAMELSAA
;
A
#
# COMPACT_ATOMS: atom_id res chain seq x y z
N MET A 1 0.16 45.44 -14.26
CA MET A 1 0.86 44.94 -13.05
C MET A 1 -0.10 43.99 -12.35
N ALA A 2 0.01 42.68 -12.62
CA ALA A 2 -0.79 41.63 -11.99
C ALA A 2 0.11 40.89 -10.98
N PRO A 3 -0.42 40.39 -9.85
CA PRO A 3 0.41 39.69 -8.89
C PRO A 3 0.82 38.33 -9.45
N ILE A 4 2.11 38.02 -9.31
CA ILE A 4 2.69 36.70 -9.54
C ILE A 4 2.17 35.83 -8.39
N ALA A 5 1.22 34.95 -8.69
CA ALA A 5 0.76 33.96 -7.73
C ALA A 5 1.95 33.04 -7.40
N ASP A 6 2.21 32.93 -6.10
CA ASP A 6 3.21 32.08 -5.48
C ASP A 6 3.00 30.61 -5.92
N MET A 7 3.85 30.14 -6.82
CA MET A 7 3.81 28.80 -7.41
C MET A 7 4.71 27.81 -6.64
N THR A 8 4.92 28.06 -5.34
CA THR A 8 5.87 27.31 -4.50
C THR A 8 5.19 26.25 -3.62
N GLY A 9 4.01 25.76 -4.01
CA GLY A 9 3.16 24.92 -3.14
C GLY A 9 2.66 23.58 -3.71
N TYR A 10 3.01 23.21 -4.94
CA TYR A 10 2.53 21.96 -5.54
C TYR A 10 3.65 21.22 -6.27
N LEU A 11 4.69 20.85 -5.52
CA LEU A 11 5.44 19.67 -5.94
C LEU A 11 4.45 18.51 -5.88
N PRO A 12 4.22 17.75 -6.96
CA PRO A 12 3.50 16.50 -6.85
C PRO A 12 4.15 15.72 -5.71
N HIS A 13 3.35 15.20 -4.79
CA HIS A 13 3.86 14.24 -3.83
C HIS A 13 4.37 13.08 -4.67
N GLU A 14 5.67 13.05 -4.97
CA GLU A 14 6.29 11.88 -5.56
C GLU A 14 5.93 10.76 -4.60
N ARG A 15 5.08 9.84 -5.09
CA ARG A 15 4.61 8.73 -4.31
C ARG A 15 5.84 8.01 -3.80
N ARG A 16 6.09 8.14 -2.50
CA ARG A 16 7.31 7.60 -1.89
C ARG A 16 7.31 6.12 -2.16
N ARG A 17 8.29 5.65 -2.92
CA ARG A 17 8.45 4.21 -3.16
C ARG A 17 8.94 3.58 -1.87
N ALA A 18 8.38 2.45 -1.51
CA ALA A 18 8.79 1.66 -0.37
C ALA A 18 9.11 0.25 -0.82
N SER A 19 10.20 -0.32 -0.30
CA SER A 19 10.56 -1.71 -0.55
C SER A 19 10.13 -2.57 0.62
N TRP A 20 9.39 -3.63 0.32
CA TRP A 20 8.99 -4.66 1.27
C TRP A 20 9.48 -6.02 0.78
N ARG A 21 9.74 -6.93 1.70
CA ARG A 21 10.10 -8.32 1.42
C ARG A 21 8.98 -9.21 1.93
N GLY A 22 8.33 -9.93 1.03
CA GLY A 22 7.30 -10.91 1.36
C GLY A 22 7.84 -12.07 2.19
N ARG A 23 6.93 -12.85 2.77
CA ARG A 23 7.23 -14.07 3.53
C ARG A 23 8.14 -15.06 2.78
N SER A 24 8.02 -15.12 1.47
CA SER A 24 8.81 -15.94 0.53
C SER A 24 10.23 -15.40 0.29
N GLY A 25 10.51 -14.16 0.69
CA GLY A 25 11.73 -13.43 0.33
C GLY A 25 11.61 -12.59 -0.94
N ARG A 26 10.49 -12.65 -1.67
CA ARG A 26 10.24 -11.82 -2.86
C ARG A 26 10.22 -10.33 -2.48
N ALA A 27 10.89 -9.51 -3.30
CA ALA A 27 10.89 -8.07 -3.13
C ALA A 27 9.70 -7.42 -3.85
N TYR A 28 9.08 -6.45 -3.19
CA TYR A 28 7.97 -5.66 -3.71
C TYR A 28 8.32 -4.19 -3.57
N VAL A 29 8.38 -3.48 -4.69
CA VAL A 29 8.47 -2.02 -4.71
C VAL A 29 7.06 -1.47 -4.85
N MET A 30 6.62 -0.73 -3.84
CA MET A 30 5.25 -0.25 -3.74
C MET A 30 5.21 1.27 -3.76
N ALA A 31 4.12 1.84 -4.24
CA ALA A 31 3.90 3.27 -4.23
C ALA A 31 3.15 3.67 -2.94
N GLY A 32 3.76 4.50 -2.11
CA GLY A 32 3.09 5.09 -0.95
C GLY A 32 1.92 5.97 -1.37
N GLU A 33 0.80 5.82 -0.67
CA GLU A 33 -0.42 6.61 -0.84
C GLU A 33 -0.66 7.48 0.38
N ASN A 34 -1.46 8.55 0.22
CA ASN A 34 -1.89 9.34 1.36
C ASN A 34 -3.04 8.63 2.10
N LEU A 35 -2.83 8.23 3.35
CA LEU A 35 -3.78 7.45 4.14
C LEU A 35 -5.16 8.12 4.31
N GLU A 36 -5.24 9.45 4.32
CA GLU A 36 -6.50 10.17 4.47
C GLU A 36 -7.26 10.37 3.15
N ARG A 37 -6.59 10.18 2.00
CA ARG A 37 -7.14 10.54 0.68
C ARG A 37 -7.14 9.41 -0.33
N PHE A 38 -6.52 8.27 -0.03
CA PHE A 38 -6.45 7.16 -0.98
C PHE A 38 -7.84 6.57 -1.23
N ALA A 39 -8.02 6.02 -2.42
CA ALA A 39 -9.16 5.22 -2.79
C ALA A 39 -8.65 3.88 -3.34
N LEU A 40 -9.41 2.81 -3.10
CA LEU A 40 -9.12 1.51 -3.70
C LEU A 40 -9.50 1.56 -5.18
N ALA A 41 -8.49 1.55 -6.05
CA ALA A 41 -8.69 1.46 -7.48
C ALA A 41 -9.04 0.02 -7.88
N GLU A 42 -9.83 -0.13 -8.94
CA GLU A 42 -10.03 -1.43 -9.58
C GLU A 42 -8.70 -1.95 -10.15
N GLY A 43 -8.48 -3.26 -10.05
CA GLY A 43 -7.23 -3.89 -10.51
C GLY A 43 -5.99 -3.41 -9.75
N ALA A 44 -6.13 -3.09 -8.46
CA ALA A 44 -5.02 -2.69 -7.61
C ALA A 44 -5.10 -3.35 -6.24
N LEU A 45 -3.93 -3.82 -5.79
CA LEU A 45 -3.74 -4.40 -4.48
C LEU A 45 -3.18 -3.34 -3.53
N TYR A 46 -3.58 -3.38 -2.28
CA TYR A 46 -3.16 -2.43 -1.27
C TYR A 46 -2.64 -3.14 -0.04
N LEU A 47 -1.57 -2.59 0.54
CA LEU A 47 -1.01 -2.97 1.82
C LEU A 47 -1.21 -1.81 2.80
N ILE A 48 -1.86 -2.09 3.92
CA ILE A 48 -2.06 -1.14 5.02
C ILE A 48 -1.17 -1.57 6.19
N ALA A 49 -0.42 -0.62 6.76
CA ALA A 49 0.57 -0.88 7.79
C ALA A 49 0.53 0.13 8.94
N LYS A 50 1.06 -0.29 10.08
CA LYS A 50 1.40 0.58 11.21
C LYS A 50 2.83 0.32 11.63
N GLY A 51 3.72 1.29 11.44
CA GLY A 51 5.14 1.01 11.47
C GLY A 51 5.42 -0.22 10.60
N ASN A 52 6.35 -1.08 11.01
CA ASN A 52 6.78 -2.20 10.17
C ASN A 52 5.79 -3.37 10.12
N LEU A 53 4.63 -3.26 10.78
CA LEU A 53 3.63 -4.30 10.86
C LEU A 53 2.58 -4.14 9.75
N VAL A 54 2.38 -5.19 8.96
CA VAL A 54 1.26 -5.31 8.02
C VAL A 54 -0.03 -5.57 8.80
N LEU A 55 -1.05 -4.75 8.55
CA LEU A 55 -2.37 -4.87 9.19
C LEU A 55 -3.42 -5.47 8.27
N TRP A 56 -3.32 -5.21 6.97
CA TRP A 56 -4.23 -5.73 5.96
C TRP A 56 -3.58 -5.69 4.58
N VAL A 57 -3.88 -6.70 3.76
CA VAL A 57 -3.53 -6.74 2.34
C VAL A 57 -4.77 -7.17 1.57
N GLY A 58 -5.07 -6.48 0.47
CA GLY A 58 -6.20 -6.84 -0.38
C GLY A 58 -6.57 -5.76 -1.39
N SER A 59 -7.61 -6.07 -2.15
CA SER A 59 -8.19 -5.27 -3.21
C SER A 59 -9.60 -4.80 -2.85
N ALA A 60 -10.20 -3.94 -3.67
CA ALA A 60 -11.63 -3.63 -3.56
C ALA A 60 -12.51 -4.88 -3.73
N GLY A 61 -12.09 -5.83 -4.57
CA GLY A 61 -12.79 -7.10 -4.80
C GLY A 61 -12.91 -7.93 -3.53
N ASP A 62 -11.83 -8.00 -2.73
CA ASP A 62 -11.82 -8.74 -1.46
C ASP A 62 -12.80 -8.18 -0.44
N LEU A 63 -12.96 -6.85 -0.44
CA LEU A 63 -13.96 -6.21 0.41
C LEU A 63 -15.39 -6.55 -0.04
N VAL A 64 -15.64 -6.62 -1.34
CA VAL A 64 -16.97 -6.99 -1.84
C VAL A 64 -17.27 -8.46 -1.57
N ALA A 65 -16.30 -9.34 -1.80
CA ALA A 65 -16.46 -10.79 -1.71
C ALA A 65 -16.50 -11.32 -0.28
N ASP A 66 -15.69 -10.79 0.64
CA ASP A 66 -15.54 -11.33 1.99
C ASP A 66 -15.93 -10.30 3.10
N PRO A 67 -17.03 -10.56 3.85
CA PRO A 67 -17.38 -9.79 5.05
C PRO A 67 -16.28 -9.70 6.10
N MET A 68 -15.43 -10.72 6.22
CA MET A 68 -14.36 -10.72 7.21
C MET A 68 -13.21 -9.80 6.76
N SER A 69 -12.81 -9.85 5.49
CA SER A 69 -11.87 -8.88 4.90
C SER A 69 -12.32 -7.44 5.14
N ARG A 70 -13.61 -7.12 4.94
CA ARG A 70 -14.17 -5.78 5.27
C ARG A 70 -13.98 -5.38 6.73
N THR A 71 -14.11 -6.33 7.64
CA THR A 71 -13.96 -6.05 9.07
C THR A 71 -12.49 -5.77 9.40
N ARG A 72 -11.58 -6.58 8.87
CA ARG A 72 -10.13 -6.38 9.04
C ARG A 72 -9.65 -5.07 8.43
N PHE A 73 -10.15 -4.72 7.24
CA PHE A 73 -9.83 -3.45 6.58
C PHE A 73 -10.21 -2.23 7.44
N ARG A 74 -11.42 -2.23 8.02
CA ARG A 74 -11.85 -1.14 8.92
C ARG A 74 -10.98 -1.03 10.17
N LEU A 75 -10.67 -2.16 10.81
CA LEU A 75 -9.77 -2.18 11.97
C LEU A 75 -8.35 -1.72 11.62
N ALA A 76 -7.86 -2.10 10.43
CA ALA A 76 -6.56 -1.65 9.94
C ALA A 76 -6.55 -0.13 9.76
N LEU A 77 -7.58 0.47 9.17
CA LEU A 77 -7.70 1.92 9.01
C LEU A 77 -7.70 2.68 10.33
N ASP A 78 -8.33 2.14 11.38
CA ASP A 78 -8.34 2.78 12.70
C ASP A 78 -6.93 2.86 13.34
N CYS A 79 -6.01 2.00 12.91
CA CYS A 79 -4.69 1.85 13.53
C CYS A 79 -3.52 2.29 12.66
N ALA A 80 -3.70 2.32 11.34
CA ALA A 80 -2.64 2.48 10.35
C ALA A 80 -1.99 3.85 10.40
N ASP A 81 -0.72 3.90 9.98
CA ASP A 81 0.00 5.14 9.67
C ASP A 81 0.41 5.22 8.19
N ARG A 82 0.34 4.10 7.46
CA ARG A 82 0.84 3.99 6.09
C ARG A 82 -0.07 3.09 5.25
N VAL A 83 -0.16 3.44 3.97
CA VAL A 83 -0.81 2.67 2.94
C VAL A 83 0.06 2.67 1.68
N PHE A 84 0.12 1.52 1.02
CA PHE A 84 0.90 1.32 -0.18
C PHE A 84 0.03 0.67 -1.24
N ARG A 85 0.14 1.18 -2.46
CA ARG A 85 -0.40 0.53 -3.65
C ARG A 85 0.65 -0.41 -4.22
N VAL A 86 0.22 -1.64 -4.46
CA VAL A 86 0.96 -2.72 -5.11
C VAL A 86 0.34 -2.93 -6.50
N GLU A 87 1.17 -3.24 -7.48
CA GLU A 87 0.68 -3.69 -8.77
C GLU A 87 -0.06 -5.01 -8.59
N GLU A 88 -1.29 -5.07 -9.09
CA GLU A 88 -2.14 -6.26 -8.98
C GLU A 88 -1.59 -7.35 -9.92
N PRO A 89 -1.29 -8.55 -9.41
CA PRO A 89 -0.93 -9.66 -10.28
C PRO A 89 -2.13 -10.10 -11.13
N GLU A 90 -1.86 -10.55 -12.37
CA GLU A 90 -2.90 -11.09 -13.23
C GLU A 90 -3.33 -12.50 -12.78
N GLY A 91 -4.62 -12.66 -12.50
CA GLY A 91 -5.24 -13.95 -12.17
C GLY A 91 -5.41 -14.21 -10.67
N GLU A 92 -6.45 -14.96 -10.32
CA GLU A 92 -6.86 -15.22 -8.94
C GLU A 92 -5.79 -15.97 -8.12
N ASP A 93 -5.14 -16.97 -8.70
CA ASP A 93 -4.06 -17.70 -8.02
C ASP A 93 -2.87 -16.79 -7.67
N ALA A 94 -2.51 -15.90 -8.59
CA ALA A 94 -1.40 -14.97 -8.39
C ALA A 94 -1.76 -13.87 -7.38
N HIS A 95 -3.02 -13.43 -7.37
CA HIS A 95 -3.59 -12.57 -6.34
C HIS A 95 -3.46 -13.21 -4.96
N MET A 96 -4.00 -14.43 -4.78
CA MET A 96 -3.97 -15.14 -3.51
C MET A 96 -2.54 -15.40 -3.01
N ALA A 97 -1.63 -15.77 -3.93
CA ALA A 97 -0.22 -15.95 -3.60
C ALA A 97 0.44 -14.63 -3.14
N THR A 98 0.13 -13.52 -3.81
CA THR A 98 0.69 -12.20 -3.46
C THR A 98 0.14 -11.69 -2.13
N VAL A 99 -1.17 -11.86 -1.87
CA VAL A 99 -1.78 -11.53 -0.58
C VAL A 99 -1.11 -12.32 0.55
N TRP A 100 -1.05 -13.65 0.42
CA TRP A 100 -0.42 -14.52 1.43
C TRP A 100 1.04 -14.12 1.72
N ASP A 101 1.78 -13.74 0.69
CA ASP A 101 3.18 -13.35 0.80
C ASP A 101 3.35 -12.01 1.51
N LEU A 102 2.49 -11.03 1.16
CA LEU A 102 2.52 -9.69 1.71
C LEU A 102 1.95 -9.59 3.12
N GLU A 103 1.01 -10.46 3.52
CA GLU A 103 0.54 -10.54 4.91
C GLU A 103 1.67 -10.84 5.90
N GLY A 104 2.72 -11.53 5.46
CA GLY A 104 3.92 -11.80 6.24
C GLY A 104 5.11 -10.92 5.86
N ALA A 105 4.90 -9.82 5.14
CA ALA A 105 5.99 -8.99 4.68
C ALA A 105 6.57 -8.10 5.77
N GLU A 106 7.85 -7.77 5.62
CA GLU A 106 8.55 -6.79 6.43
C GLU A 106 9.18 -5.73 5.52
N PRO A 107 9.37 -4.48 6.00
CA PRO A 107 10.11 -3.48 5.25
C PRO A 107 11.52 -3.98 4.95
N ALA A 108 11.92 -3.93 3.69
CA ALA A 108 13.31 -4.15 3.35
C ALA A 108 14.08 -2.94 3.86
N MET A 109 14.85 -3.09 4.94
CA MET A 109 15.83 -2.07 5.32
C MET A 109 16.71 -1.80 4.11
N GLU A 110 16.66 -0.58 3.59
CA GLU A 110 17.75 -0.08 2.77
C GLU A 110 18.97 -0.05 3.70
N LEU A 111 19.85 -1.04 3.56
CA LEU A 111 21.22 -0.88 4.01
C LEU A 111 21.78 0.30 3.21
N SER A 112 21.61 1.51 3.75
CA SER A 112 22.36 2.67 3.33
C SER A 112 23.82 2.32 3.62
N ALA A 113 24.52 1.76 2.63
CA ALA A 113 25.97 1.68 2.65
C ALA A 113 26.48 3.13 2.62
N ALA A 114 26.92 3.60 3.79
CA ALA A 114 27.67 4.84 3.97
C ALA A 114 29.11 4.68 3.47
#